data_AF-A0A7V5HGA6-F1
#
_entry.id   AF-A0A7V5HGA6-F1
#
_cell.length_a   1.000
_cell.length_b   1.000
_cell.length_c   1.000
_cell.angle_alpha   90.00
_cell.angle_beta   90.00
_cell.angle_gamma   90.00
#
_symmetry.space_group_name_H-M   'P 1'
#
loop_
_entity.id
_entity.type
_entity.pdbx_description
1 polymer ?
#
loop_
_entity_poly.entity_id
_entity_poly.type
_entity_poly.pdbx_seq_one_letter_code
_entity_poly.pdbx_strand_id
1 'polypeptide(L)'
;KEATPMRRGFTLIELLVVIAIIAILAAILFPVFAKAREKARQAASLSPEEELRFFLLDRRENVERNLWPALNQKKIVLLDRYYFSTMAYQGARGLRVEEIKRRNEAFAPPPDLVFILLIEPREGLQRIKNRQRAELLFEEENYLKKVNRLYASFKGKNIIQLDASASPEEVFTQIKTHVHNLLRQAAS
;
A
#
# COMPACT_ATOMS: atom_id res chain seq x y z
N LYS A 1 -10.35 -72.84 6.90
CA LYS A 1 -11.18 -71.84 6.17
C LYS A 1 -11.61 -70.80 7.19
N GLU A 2 -10.90 -69.68 7.27
CA GLU A 2 -11.21 -68.57 8.17
C GLU A 2 -12.42 -67.80 7.62
N ALA A 3 -13.39 -67.50 8.49
CA ALA A 3 -14.59 -66.76 8.13
C ALA A 3 -14.25 -65.28 7.92
N THR A 4 -14.39 -64.80 6.69
CA THR A 4 -14.21 -63.38 6.35
C THR A 4 -15.26 -62.55 7.10
N PRO A 5 -14.88 -61.51 7.87
CA PRO A 5 -15.85 -60.70 8.60
C PRO A 5 -16.77 -59.99 7.60
N MET A 6 -18.08 -60.22 7.70
CA MET A 6 -19.08 -59.54 6.87
C MET A 6 -18.97 -58.02 7.10
N ARG A 7 -18.60 -57.28 6.06
CA ARG A 7 -18.61 -55.82 6.08
C ARG A 7 -20.06 -55.37 6.25
N ARG A 8 -20.41 -54.83 7.42
CA ARG A 8 -21.71 -54.20 7.67
C ARG A 8 -21.82 -52.98 6.76
N GLY A 9 -22.71 -53.04 5.77
CA GLY A 9 -23.06 -51.87 4.94
C GLY A 9 -23.95 -50.92 5.74
N PHE A 10 -23.74 -49.61 5.56
CA PHE A 10 -24.62 -48.60 6.13
C PHE A 10 -26.00 -48.64 5.46
N THR A 11 -27.06 -48.49 6.24
CA THR A 11 -28.42 -48.32 5.73
C THR A 11 -28.64 -46.90 5.22
N LEU A 12 -29.56 -46.73 4.26
CA LEU A 12 -29.93 -45.41 3.74
C LEU A 12 -30.39 -44.46 4.86
N ILE A 13 -31.10 -44.99 5.86
CA ILE A 13 -31.60 -44.22 7.01
C ILE A 13 -30.43 -43.71 7.85
N GLU A 14 -29.45 -44.56 8.17
CA GLU A 14 -28.26 -44.14 8.93
C GLU A 14 -27.47 -43.05 8.20
N LEU A 15 -27.31 -43.17 6.87
CA LEU A 15 -26.63 -42.15 6.07
C LEU A 15 -27.35 -40.80 6.10
N LEU A 16 -28.69 -40.80 5.96
CA LEU A 16 -29.50 -39.58 6.01
C LEU A 16 -29.41 -38.89 7.38
N VAL A 17 -29.42 -39.66 8.46
CA VAL A 17 -29.28 -39.13 9.83
C VAL A 17 -27.91 -38.47 10.01
N VAL A 18 -26.83 -39.11 9.53
CA VAL A 18 -25.48 -38.54 9.63
C VAL A 18 -25.37 -37.21 8.87
N ILE A 19 -25.89 -37.15 7.64
CA ILE A 19 -25.87 -35.92 6.84
C ILE A 19 -26.69 -34.81 7.53
N ALA A 20 -27.85 -35.14 8.10
CA ALA A 20 -28.68 -34.18 8.82
C ALA A 20 -27.95 -33.61 10.05
N ILE A 21 -27.26 -34.46 10.83
CA ILE A 21 -26.46 -34.01 11.97
C ILE A 21 -25.31 -33.11 11.51
N ILE A 22 -24.56 -33.49 10.47
CA ILE A 22 -23.47 -32.68 9.92
C ILE A 22 -24.00 -31.32 9.45
N ALA A 23 -25.16 -31.28 8.78
CA ALA A 23 -25.78 -30.05 8.31
C ALA A 23 -26.16 -29.11 9.47
N ILE A 24 -26.76 -29.65 10.54
CA ILE A 24 -27.12 -28.88 11.74
C ILE A 24 -25.87 -28.34 12.43
N LEU A 25 -24.86 -29.18 12.64
CA LEU A 25 -23.59 -28.77 13.26
C LEU A 25 -22.90 -27.70 12.43
N ALA A 26 -22.83 -27.87 11.11
CA ALA A 26 -22.25 -26.91 10.19
C ALA A 26 -23.01 -25.57 10.21
N ALA A 27 -24.35 -25.59 10.26
CA ALA A 27 -25.19 -24.40 10.32
C ALA A 27 -24.93 -23.57 11.59
N ILE A 28 -24.61 -24.20 12.72
CA ILE A 28 -24.24 -23.52 13.97
C ILE A 28 -22.79 -23.02 13.91
N LEU A 29 -21.90 -23.83 13.33
CA LEU A 29 -20.46 -23.61 13.37
C LEU A 29 -19.99 -22.52 12.39
N PHE A 30 -20.55 -22.47 11.17
CA PHE A 30 -20.14 -21.51 10.14
C PHE A 30 -20.35 -20.03 10.55
N PRO A 31 -21.49 -19.61 11.13
CA PRO A 31 -21.69 -18.23 11.57
C PRO A 31 -20.73 -17.83 12.69
N VAL A 32 -20.40 -18.75 13.60
CA VAL A 32 -19.45 -18.52 14.69
C VAL A 32 -18.04 -18.30 14.12
N PHE A 33 -17.61 -19.14 13.18
CA PHE A 33 -16.32 -18.95 12.51
C PHE A 33 -16.27 -17.66 11.67
N ALA A 34 -17.36 -17.31 10.98
CA ALA A 34 -17.43 -16.07 10.22
C ALA A 34 -17.24 -14.84 11.13
N LYS A 35 -17.95 -14.79 12.27
CA LYS A 35 -17.80 -13.73 13.28
C LYS A 35 -16.40 -13.69 13.90
N ALA A 36 -15.81 -14.85 14.19
CA ALA A 36 -14.46 -14.94 14.73
C ALA A 36 -13.41 -14.42 13.74
N ARG A 37 -13.56 -14.77 12.45
CA ARG A 37 -12.69 -14.28 11.38
C ARG A 37 -12.83 -12.78 11.15
N GLU A 38 -14.04 -12.25 11.24
CA GLU A 38 -14.31 -10.82 11.13
C GLU A 38 -13.67 -10.05 12.29
N LYS A 39 -13.85 -10.51 13.54
CA LYS A 39 -13.17 -9.95 14.71
C LYS A 39 -11.64 -10.02 14.60
N ALA A 40 -11.10 -11.11 14.08
CA ALA A 40 -9.66 -11.24 13.83
C ALA A 40 -9.17 -10.24 12.75
N ARG A 41 -9.96 -9.99 11.70
CA ARG A 41 -9.64 -8.95 10.70
C ARG A 41 -9.70 -7.55 11.28
N GLN A 42 -10.68 -7.25 12.12
CA GLN A 42 -10.79 -5.98 12.83
C GLN A 42 -9.64 -5.79 13.83
N ALA A 43 -9.25 -6.84 14.56
CA ALA A 43 -8.09 -6.83 15.45
C ALA A 43 -6.75 -6.72 14.68
N ALA A 44 -6.70 -7.19 13.44
CA ALA A 44 -5.52 -7.10 12.58
C ALA A 44 -5.40 -5.78 11.80
N SER A 45 -6.42 -4.90 11.80
CA SER A 45 -6.31 -3.61 11.12
C SER A 45 -5.53 -2.63 11.98
N LEU A 46 -4.30 -2.31 11.57
CA LEU A 46 -3.47 -1.31 12.24
C LEU A 46 -4.15 0.07 12.20
N SER A 47 -4.15 0.77 13.33
CA SER A 47 -4.52 2.19 13.36
C SER A 47 -3.59 3.01 12.45
N PRO A 48 -4.04 4.15 11.91
CA PRO A 48 -3.19 5.03 11.10
C PRO A 48 -1.87 5.40 11.81
N GLU A 49 -1.90 5.61 13.12
CA GLU A 49 -0.75 5.96 13.96
C GLU A 49 0.25 4.81 14.11
N GLU A 50 -0.24 3.58 14.30
CA GLU A 50 0.61 2.38 14.35
C GLU A 50 1.28 2.12 13.00
N GLU A 51 0.52 2.25 11.90
CA GLU A 51 1.06 2.14 10.55
C GLU A 51 2.12 3.22 10.28
N LEU A 52 1.85 4.48 10.65
CA LEU A 52 2.82 5.57 10.57
C LEU A 52 4.09 5.25 11.37
N ARG A 53 3.96 4.66 12.56
CA ARG A 53 5.11 4.25 13.37
C ARG A 53 5.99 3.26 12.63
N PHE A 54 5.41 2.24 11.97
CA PHE A 54 6.18 1.30 11.18
C PHE A 54 6.87 1.96 9.98
N PHE A 55 6.19 2.85 9.25
CA PHE A 55 6.82 3.61 8.16
C PHE A 55 7.98 4.50 8.62
N LEU A 56 7.91 5.05 9.84
CA LEU A 56 9.00 5.85 10.40
C LEU A 56 10.20 4.99 10.81
N LEU A 57 9.96 3.81 11.38
CA LEU A 57 11.02 2.87 11.76
C LEU A 57 11.75 2.32 10.53
N ASP A 58 11.00 1.84 9.54
CA ASP A 58 11.53 1.34 8.27
C ASP A 58 12.38 2.40 7.57
N ARG A 59 11.85 3.64 7.45
CA ARG A 59 12.61 4.73 6.84
C ARG A 59 13.85 5.08 7.63
N ARG A 60 13.80 5.08 8.96
CA ARG A 60 14.98 5.37 9.79
C ARG A 60 16.07 4.35 9.54
N GLU A 61 15.72 3.07 9.54
CA GLU A 61 16.67 2.01 9.24
C GLU A 61 17.26 2.17 7.82
N ASN A 62 16.43 2.41 6.80
CA ASN A 62 16.91 2.64 5.44
C ASN A 62 17.81 3.89 5.34
N VAL A 63 17.48 4.95 6.07
CA VAL A 63 18.28 6.18 6.11
C VAL A 63 19.66 5.91 6.71
N GLU A 64 19.71 5.21 7.84
CA GLU A 64 20.95 4.89 8.55
C GLU A 64 21.82 3.88 7.77
N ARG A 65 21.22 2.84 7.21
CA ARG A 65 21.94 1.72 6.59
C ARG A 65 22.29 1.95 5.13
N ASN A 66 21.50 2.73 4.40
CA ASN A 66 21.63 2.88 2.95
C ASN A 66 21.80 4.33 2.50
N LEU A 67 20.91 5.23 2.93
CA LEU A 67 20.89 6.60 2.40
C LEU A 67 22.11 7.40 2.84
N TRP A 68 22.38 7.51 4.14
CA TRP A 68 23.53 8.26 4.64
C TRP A 68 24.87 7.72 4.12
N PRO A 69 25.12 6.40 4.11
CA PRO A 69 26.32 5.85 3.49
C PRO A 69 26.48 6.23 2.02
N ALA A 70 25.41 6.22 1.22
CA ALA A 70 25.46 6.60 -0.18
C ALA A 70 25.72 8.11 -0.37
N LEU A 71 25.04 8.96 0.40
CA LEU A 71 25.21 10.41 0.35
C LEU A 71 26.61 10.84 0.82
N ASN A 72 27.16 10.19 1.85
CA ASN A 72 28.53 10.43 2.32
C ASN A 72 29.58 10.06 1.27
N GLN A 73 29.25 9.12 0.36
CA GLN A 73 30.07 8.77 -0.80
C GLN A 73 29.82 9.69 -2.00
N LYS A 74 29.07 10.79 -1.83
CA LYS A 74 28.69 11.75 -2.88
C LYS A 74 27.96 11.10 -4.07
N LYS A 75 27.23 10.00 -3.81
CA LYS A 75 26.44 9.33 -4.86
C LYS A 75 25.11 10.06 -5.08
N ILE A 76 24.65 10.02 -6.32
CA ILE A 76 23.26 10.37 -6.64
C ILE A 76 22.39 9.20 -6.20
N VAL A 77 21.37 9.48 -5.37
CA VAL A 77 20.44 8.47 -4.88
C VAL A 77 19.07 8.74 -5.48
N LEU A 78 18.59 7.80 -6.29
CA LEU A 78 17.22 7.80 -6.80
C LEU A 78 16.36 6.91 -5.91
N LEU A 79 15.30 7.48 -5.33
CA LEU A 79 14.35 6.74 -4.50
C LEU A 79 13.00 6.68 -5.20
N ASP A 80 12.46 5.47 -5.35
CA ASP A 80 11.05 5.28 -5.64
C ASP A 80 10.28 5.43 -4.33
N ARG A 81 9.56 6.56 -4.21
CA ARG A 81 8.86 7.03 -3.00
C ARG A 81 9.78 7.47 -1.86
N TYR A 82 9.26 8.39 -1.07
CA TYR A 82 9.92 8.87 0.14
C TYR A 82 8.89 9.32 1.19
N TYR A 83 9.24 10.18 2.15
CA TYR A 83 8.29 10.60 3.18
C TYR A 83 7.07 11.37 2.65
N PHE A 84 7.14 11.96 1.45
CA PHE A 84 5.98 12.55 0.76
C PHE A 84 4.86 11.52 0.52
N SER A 85 5.21 10.25 0.32
CA SER A 85 4.20 9.20 0.22
C SER A 85 3.53 8.93 1.56
N THR A 86 4.29 8.87 2.65
CA THR A 86 3.70 8.74 3.99
C THR A 86 2.81 9.95 4.31
N MET A 87 3.23 11.17 3.93
CA MET A 87 2.40 12.37 4.07
C MET A 87 1.05 12.24 3.34
N ALA A 88 1.04 11.82 2.08
CA ALA A 88 -0.19 11.73 1.29
C ALA A 88 -1.09 10.58 1.73
N TYR A 89 -0.54 9.38 1.93
CA TYR A 89 -1.34 8.20 2.27
C TYR A 89 -1.87 8.28 3.71
N GLN A 90 -1.01 8.52 4.70
CA GLN A 90 -1.48 8.63 6.09
C GLN A 90 -2.26 9.93 6.32
N GLY A 91 -1.97 10.99 5.57
CA GLY A 91 -2.82 12.19 5.55
C GLY A 91 -4.24 11.90 5.07
N ALA A 92 -4.40 11.08 4.04
CA ALA A 92 -5.72 10.65 3.55
C ALA A 92 -6.47 9.76 4.56
N ARG A 93 -5.74 9.12 5.49
CA ARG A 93 -6.29 8.40 6.65
C ARG A 93 -6.60 9.30 7.86
N GLY A 94 -6.41 10.62 7.75
CA GLY A 94 -6.79 11.60 8.77
C GLY A 94 -5.65 12.13 9.65
N LEU A 95 -4.40 11.69 9.41
CA LEU A 95 -3.25 12.21 10.15
C LEU A 95 -2.83 13.60 9.64
N ARG A 96 -2.22 14.39 10.52
CA ARG A 96 -1.70 15.72 10.17
C ARG A 96 -0.44 15.63 9.31
N VAL A 97 -0.52 16.14 8.08
CA VAL A 97 0.56 16.07 7.08
C VAL A 97 1.83 16.76 7.54
N GLU A 98 1.71 17.93 8.16
CA GLU A 98 2.85 18.73 8.63
C GLU A 98 3.60 18.01 9.75
N GLU A 99 2.87 17.30 10.61
CA GLU A 99 3.47 16.51 11.68
C GLU A 99 4.19 15.27 11.12
N ILE A 100 3.63 14.62 10.11
CA ILE A 100 4.31 13.52 9.40
C ILE A 100 5.61 14.03 8.77
N LYS A 101 5.58 15.19 8.10
CA LYS A 101 6.77 15.80 7.51
C LYS A 101 7.83 16.08 8.58
N ARG A 102 7.45 16.76 9.67
CA ARG A 102 8.33 17.10 10.79
C ARG A 102 8.99 15.86 11.40
N ARG A 103 8.22 14.79 11.63
CA ARG A 103 8.74 13.54 12.21
C ARG A 103 9.72 12.81 11.30
N ASN A 104 9.51 12.87 9.98
CA ASN A 104 10.42 12.28 9.00
C ASN A 104 11.70 13.10 8.87
N GLU A 105 11.59 14.40 8.68
CA GLU A 105 12.73 15.30 8.49
C GLU A 105 13.61 15.44 9.75
N ALA A 106 13.13 14.99 10.92
CA ALA A 106 13.92 14.91 12.14
C ALA A 106 15.09 13.90 12.05
N PHE A 107 15.06 12.95 11.11
CA PHE A 107 16.14 11.97 10.92
C PHE A 107 16.50 11.72 9.45
N ALA A 108 15.56 11.97 8.53
CA ALA A 108 15.70 11.73 7.11
C ALA A 108 16.08 13.04 6.39
N PRO A 109 17.14 13.07 5.57
CA PRO A 109 17.51 14.28 4.85
C PRO A 109 16.41 14.72 3.88
N PRO A 110 16.15 16.04 3.74
CA PRO A 110 15.25 16.51 2.69
C PRO A 110 15.85 16.20 1.31
N PRO A 111 15.05 15.76 0.32
CA PRO A 111 15.56 15.46 -1.01
C PRO A 111 15.92 16.75 -1.77
N ASP A 112 16.93 16.70 -2.63
CA ASP A 112 17.33 17.84 -3.46
C ASP A 112 16.32 18.13 -4.59
N LEU A 113 15.60 17.10 -5.05
CA LEU A 113 14.60 17.19 -6.11
C LEU A 113 13.53 16.12 -5.93
N VAL A 114 12.26 16.50 -6.09
CA VAL A 114 11.10 15.62 -5.96
C VAL A 114 10.24 15.76 -7.20
N PHE A 115 9.93 14.63 -7.84
CA PHE A 115 8.93 14.56 -8.89
C PHE A 115 7.63 14.00 -8.33
N ILE A 116 6.54 14.74 -8.47
CA ILE A 116 5.19 14.28 -8.17
C ILE A 116 4.47 14.09 -9.49
N LEU A 117 4.27 12.84 -9.88
CA LEU A 117 3.55 12.46 -11.09
C LEU A 117 2.05 12.42 -10.77
N LEU A 118 1.32 13.44 -11.23
CA LEU A 118 -0.12 13.57 -11.01
C LEU A 118 -0.88 12.89 -12.13
N ILE A 119 -1.83 12.03 -11.77
CA ILE A 119 -2.72 11.35 -12.71
C ILE A 119 -4.09 11.21 -12.06
N GLU A 120 -5.14 11.30 -12.86
CA GLU A 120 -6.48 11.05 -12.35
C GLU A 120 -6.59 9.60 -11.83
N PRO A 121 -7.07 9.38 -10.59
CA PRO A 121 -7.10 8.03 -10.00
C PRO A 121 -7.80 6.99 -10.86
N ARG A 122 -8.83 7.38 -11.61
CA ARG A 122 -9.51 6.48 -12.56
C ARG A 122 -8.60 6.01 -13.67
N GLU A 123 -7.86 6.92 -14.27
CA GLU A 123 -6.89 6.62 -15.34
C GLU A 123 -5.73 5.79 -14.79
N GLY A 124 -5.21 6.15 -13.62
CA GLY A 124 -4.18 5.37 -12.92
C GLY A 124 -4.63 3.94 -12.62
N LEU A 125 -5.86 3.76 -12.13
CA LEU A 125 -6.44 2.43 -11.91
C LEU A 125 -6.61 1.64 -13.21
N GLN A 126 -6.97 2.28 -14.33
CA GLN A 126 -7.04 1.61 -15.63
C GLN A 126 -5.67 1.04 -16.06
N ARG A 127 -4.57 1.75 -15.79
CA ARG A 127 -3.21 1.25 -16.04
C ARG A 127 -2.86 0.02 -15.19
N ILE A 128 -3.49 -0.15 -14.02
CA ILE A 128 -3.25 -1.26 -13.08
C ILE A 128 -4.23 -2.43 -13.31
N LYS A 129 -5.39 -2.20 -13.95
CA LYS A 129 -6.56 -3.10 -14.05
C LYS A 129 -6.41 -4.36 -14.92
N ASN A 130 -5.20 -4.89 -15.10
CA ASN A 130 -5.01 -6.29 -15.51
C ASN A 130 -5.15 -7.29 -14.33
N ARG A 131 -5.72 -6.89 -13.18
CA ARG A 131 -6.02 -7.78 -12.04
C ARG A 131 -7.42 -7.50 -11.48
N GLN A 132 -8.26 -8.53 -11.47
CA GLN A 132 -9.70 -8.51 -11.14
C GLN A 132 -10.02 -8.03 -9.72
N ARG A 133 -10.90 -7.03 -9.59
CA ARG A 133 -11.95 -6.89 -8.53
C ARG A 133 -12.70 -5.57 -8.69
N ALA A 134 -13.99 -5.58 -9.02
CA ALA A 134 -14.75 -4.36 -9.33
C ALA A 134 -15.32 -3.61 -8.10
N GLU A 135 -15.70 -4.31 -7.03
CA GLU A 135 -16.42 -3.71 -5.89
C GLU A 135 -15.50 -3.11 -4.82
N LEU A 136 -14.30 -3.66 -4.62
CA LEU A 136 -13.27 -3.08 -3.73
C LEU A 136 -12.69 -1.76 -4.26
N LEU A 137 -12.85 -1.49 -5.56
CA LEU A 137 -12.25 -0.33 -6.22
C LEU A 137 -12.96 1.00 -5.92
N PHE A 138 -14.22 1.00 -5.48
CA PHE A 138 -14.94 2.26 -5.23
C PHE A 138 -14.50 2.94 -3.93
N GLU A 139 -14.37 2.16 -2.84
CA GLU A 139 -13.79 2.66 -1.59
C GLU A 139 -12.33 3.05 -1.78
N GLU A 140 -11.60 2.28 -2.59
CA GLU A 140 -10.22 2.57 -2.99
C GLU A 140 -10.12 3.85 -3.83
N GLU A 141 -11.01 4.09 -4.79
CA GLU A 141 -11.00 5.30 -5.64
C GLU A 141 -11.21 6.57 -4.81
N ASN A 142 -12.14 6.56 -3.85
CA ASN A 142 -12.38 7.72 -2.98
C ASN A 142 -11.16 8.01 -2.10
N TYR A 143 -10.52 6.97 -1.58
CA TYR A 143 -9.26 7.11 -0.85
C TYR A 143 -8.15 7.65 -1.75
N LEU A 144 -7.98 7.09 -2.95
CA LEU A 144 -6.98 7.54 -3.93
C LEU A 144 -7.22 8.97 -4.41
N LYS A 145 -8.47 9.44 -4.49
CA LYS A 145 -8.79 10.86 -4.74
C LYS A 145 -8.29 11.76 -3.62
N LYS A 146 -8.42 11.36 -2.35
CA LYS A 146 -7.86 12.10 -1.21
C LYS A 146 -6.33 12.14 -1.28
N VAL A 147 -5.71 10.99 -1.56
CA VAL A 147 -4.24 10.89 -1.74
C VAL A 147 -3.76 11.79 -2.89
N ASN A 148 -4.44 11.76 -4.04
CA ASN A 148 -4.10 12.60 -5.20
C ASN A 148 -4.20 14.09 -4.88
N ARG A 149 -5.27 14.51 -4.18
CA ARG A 149 -5.43 15.91 -3.71
C ARG A 149 -4.30 16.32 -2.78
N LEU A 150 -3.86 15.44 -1.88
CA LEU A 150 -2.75 15.73 -0.98
C LEU A 150 -1.44 15.89 -1.75
N TYR A 151 -1.11 14.99 -2.68
CA TYR A 151 0.06 15.16 -3.55
C TYR A 151 0.01 16.46 -4.37
N ALA A 152 -1.14 16.80 -4.94
CA ALA A 152 -1.33 18.03 -5.70
C ALA A 152 -1.13 19.30 -4.82
N SER A 153 -1.41 19.20 -3.52
CA SER A 153 -1.21 20.29 -2.57
C SER A 153 0.25 20.54 -2.18
N PHE A 154 1.15 19.57 -2.37
CA PHE A 154 2.55 19.72 -1.98
C PHE A 154 3.28 20.67 -2.93
N LYS A 155 3.82 21.76 -2.36
CA LYS A 155 4.59 22.79 -3.08
C LYS A 155 5.93 23.01 -2.40
N GLY A 156 6.95 23.35 -3.18
CA GLY A 156 8.30 23.59 -2.69
C GLY A 156 9.22 23.97 -3.85
N LYS A 157 10.36 24.60 -3.55
CA LYS A 157 11.33 25.03 -4.58
C LYS A 157 11.91 23.86 -5.38
N ASN A 158 12.00 22.70 -4.72
CA ASN A 158 12.54 21.45 -5.24
C ASN A 158 11.45 20.44 -5.64
N ILE A 159 10.18 20.83 -5.66
CA ILE A 159 9.07 19.93 -6.00
C ILE A 159 8.56 20.27 -7.40
N ILE A 160 8.70 19.33 -8.32
CA ILE A 160 8.21 19.41 -9.70
C ILE A 160 7.00 18.51 -9.84
N GLN A 161 5.85 19.10 -10.12
CA GLN A 161 4.63 18.37 -10.45
C GLN A 161 4.57 18.16 -11.96
N LEU A 162 4.40 16.91 -12.38
CA LEU A 162 4.32 16.53 -13.80
C LEU A 162 2.97 15.86 -14.07
N ASP A 163 2.41 16.14 -15.24
CA ASP A 163 1.21 15.47 -15.73
C ASP A 163 1.57 14.06 -16.23
N ALA A 164 1.12 13.04 -15.50
CA ALA A 164 1.36 11.64 -15.83
C ALA A 164 0.32 11.04 -16.80
N SER A 165 -0.68 11.82 -17.25
CA SER A 165 -1.57 11.43 -18.36
C SER A 165 -0.88 11.51 -19.72
N ALA A 166 0.20 12.30 -19.82
CA ALA A 166 1.09 12.38 -20.97
C ALA A 166 1.80 11.03 -21.26
N SER A 167 2.43 10.91 -22.44
CA SER A 167 3.14 9.69 -22.79
C SER A 167 4.36 9.45 -21.88
N PRO A 168 4.76 8.19 -21.62
CA PRO A 168 5.97 7.90 -20.86
C PRO A 168 7.22 8.62 -21.38
N GLU A 169 7.33 8.77 -22.71
CA GLU A 169 8.44 9.45 -23.39
C GLU A 169 8.47 10.96 -23.09
N GLU A 170 7.30 11.60 -23.07
CA GLU A 170 7.15 13.03 -22.74
C GLU A 170 7.50 13.29 -21.28
N VAL A 171 6.96 12.48 -20.36
CA VAL A 171 7.26 12.59 -18.93
C VAL A 171 8.75 12.34 -18.67
N PHE A 172 9.34 11.34 -19.32
CA PHE A 172 10.77 11.05 -19.21
C PHE A 172 11.63 12.22 -19.68
N THR A 173 11.27 12.85 -20.80
CA THR A 173 12.00 14.01 -21.34
C THR A 173 11.97 15.19 -20.38
N GLN A 174 10.82 15.45 -19.75
CA GLN A 174 10.68 16.50 -18.73
C GLN A 174 11.54 16.21 -17.50
N ILE A 175 11.46 14.99 -16.94
CA ILE A 175 12.28 14.56 -15.79
C ILE A 175 13.77 14.73 -16.10
N LYS A 176 14.22 14.22 -17.25
CA LYS A 176 15.63 14.29 -17.68
C LYS A 176 16.13 15.73 -17.75
N THR A 177 15.29 16.65 -18.25
CA THR A 177 15.63 18.08 -18.33
C THR A 177 15.87 18.68 -16.94
N HIS A 178 14.98 18.43 -15.97
CA HIS A 178 15.14 18.91 -14.61
C HIS A 178 16.36 18.31 -13.90
N VAL A 179 16.61 17.00 -14.08
CA VAL A 179 17.78 16.33 -13.52
C VAL A 179 19.08 16.90 -14.11
N HIS A 180 19.16 17.09 -15.43
CA HIS A 180 20.33 17.70 -16.07
C HIS A 180 20.61 19.12 -15.54
N ASN A 181 19.57 19.94 -15.35
CA ASN A 181 19.72 21.29 -14.83
C ASN A 181 20.26 21.28 -13.39
N LEU A 182 19.75 20.39 -12.54
CA LEU A 182 20.24 20.23 -11.17
C LEU A 182 21.72 19.83 -11.15
N LEU A 183 22.12 18.85 -11.96
CA LEU A 183 23.50 18.38 -12.01
C LEU A 183 24.46 19.44 -12.53
N ARG A 184 24.04 20.30 -13.47
CA ARG A 184 24.85 21.44 -13.93
C ARG A 184 25.08 22.48 -12.83
N GLN A 185 24.03 22.81 -12.07
CA GLN A 185 24.12 23.76 -10.96
C GLN A 185 25.04 23.25 -9.85
N ALA A 186 25.02 21.94 -9.56
CA ALA A 186 25.89 21.33 -8.55
C ALA A 186 27.37 21.22 -8.99
N ALA A 187 27.66 21.32 -10.30
CA ALA A 187 29.01 21.26 -10.85
C ALA A 187 29.66 22.63 -11.04
N SER A 188 28.92 23.72 -10.79
CA SER A 188 29.39 25.12 -10.87
C SER A 188 29.71 25.65 -9.49
#